data_AF-A0A5J4W087-F1
#
_entry.id   AF-A0A5J4W087-F1
#
_cell.length_a   1.000
_cell.length_b   1.000
_cell.length_c   1.000
_cell.angle_alpha   90.00
_cell.angle_beta   90.00
_cell.angle_gamma   90.00
#
_symmetry.space_group_name_H-M   'P 1'
#
loop_
_entity.id
_entity.type
_entity.pdbx_description
1 polymer ?
#
loop_
_entity_poly.entity_id
_entity_poly.type
_entity_poly.pdbx_seq_one_letter_code
_entity_poly.pdbx_strand_id
1 'polypeptide(L)'
;MYWNDGHSRDKTELALCSLAQNAANLSEILKNVDFDKIVKNLRKDIEGNGEQKKKLRHKQKANCSLISALILGRVDDDLRQRIINAGISQALIDMFAYRDFDQINDSHMDAYVHITYPYTPLISQLLYEQKPFQPLLRVLDHNDSDVFEYVIGSIDNILYGIVMESNKVCVHPYYTDQSSKRRHEKRNTDDLIVADPKMDRNFVLVELGPNTVMTNKLCILLSSFKPPISNNYGAN
;
A
#
# COMPACT_ATOMS: atom_id res chain seq x y z
N MET A 1 -8.30 3.27 -4.69
CA MET A 1 -7.64 4.38 -5.41
C MET A 1 -7.02 3.75 -6.65
N TYR A 2 -7.51 4.09 -7.84
CA TYR A 2 -6.85 3.67 -9.09
C TYR A 2 -5.60 4.53 -9.20
N TRP A 3 -4.42 3.93 -9.05
CA TRP A 3 -3.17 4.62 -9.38
C TRP A 3 -3.26 5.03 -10.84
N ASN A 4 -3.19 6.33 -11.10
CA ASN A 4 -3.15 6.88 -12.45
C ASN A 4 -2.08 6.15 -13.26
N ASP A 5 -2.43 5.62 -14.43
CA ASP A 5 -1.58 4.85 -15.32
C ASP A 5 -0.49 5.72 -16.02
N GLY A 6 -0.04 6.79 -15.35
CA GLY A 6 0.90 7.79 -15.86
C GLY A 6 2.36 7.35 -15.89
N HIS A 7 2.69 6.17 -15.35
CA HIS A 7 4.00 5.59 -15.51
C HIS A 7 4.15 5.04 -16.94
N SER A 8 5.14 5.53 -17.67
CA SER A 8 5.68 4.82 -18.83
C SER A 8 6.38 3.55 -18.34
N ARG A 9 5.60 2.56 -17.87
CA ARG A 9 6.07 1.22 -17.55
C ARG A 9 6.84 0.71 -18.77
N ASP A 10 7.97 0.06 -18.52
CA ASP A 10 8.73 -0.56 -19.60
C ASP A 10 7.77 -1.53 -20.34
N LYS A 11 7.77 -1.46 -21.68
CA LYS A 11 6.99 -2.38 -22.53
C LYS A 11 7.25 -3.83 -22.15
N THR A 12 8.46 -4.11 -21.69
CA THR A 12 8.89 -5.42 -21.18
C THR A 12 8.11 -5.85 -19.93
N GLU A 13 7.92 -4.94 -18.98
CA GLU A 13 7.19 -5.20 -17.73
C GLU A 13 5.70 -5.43 -18.02
N LEU A 14 5.09 -4.60 -18.88
CA LEU A 14 3.70 -4.77 -19.31
C LEU A 14 3.47 -6.09 -20.06
N ALA A 15 4.40 -6.46 -20.95
CA ALA A 15 4.33 -7.73 -21.68
C ALA A 15 4.44 -8.92 -20.72
N LEU A 16 5.38 -8.87 -19.76
CA LEU A 16 5.53 -9.92 -18.76
C LEU A 16 4.30 -10.03 -17.86
N CYS A 17 3.76 -8.89 -17.39
CA CYS A 17 2.53 -8.84 -16.62
C CYS A 17 1.38 -9.50 -17.39
N SER A 18 1.21 -9.14 -18.67
CA SER A 18 0.16 -9.72 -19.53
C SER A 18 0.32 -11.23 -19.70
N LEU A 19 1.56 -11.72 -19.86
CA LEU A 19 1.85 -13.16 -19.94
C LEU A 19 1.53 -13.87 -18.61
N ALA A 20 1.90 -13.27 -17.49
CA ALA A 20 1.70 -13.81 -16.14
C ALA A 20 0.23 -13.84 -15.69
N GLN A 21 -0.69 -13.16 -16.38
CA GLN A 21 -2.13 -13.28 -16.10
C GLN A 21 -2.67 -14.68 -16.43
N ASN A 22 -2.06 -15.40 -17.38
CA ASN A 22 -2.42 -16.78 -17.66
C ASN A 22 -1.75 -17.73 -16.65
N ALA A 23 -2.54 -18.56 -15.97
CA ALA A 23 -2.04 -19.44 -14.92
C ALA A 23 -0.98 -20.46 -15.39
N ALA A 24 -1.10 -20.99 -16.61
CA ALA A 24 -0.10 -21.92 -17.15
C ALA A 24 1.22 -21.19 -17.45
N ASN A 25 1.15 -20.02 -18.08
CA ASN A 25 2.33 -19.18 -18.32
C ASN A 25 2.99 -18.76 -17.01
N LEU A 26 2.21 -18.35 -16.01
CA LEU A 26 2.72 -18.00 -14.69
C LEU A 26 3.49 -19.17 -14.07
N SER A 27 2.94 -20.38 -14.12
CA SER A 27 3.61 -21.57 -13.62
C SER A 27 4.97 -21.80 -14.31
N GLU A 28 5.03 -21.66 -15.64
CA GLU A 28 6.28 -21.78 -16.40
C GLU A 28 7.27 -20.64 -16.11
N ILE A 29 6.79 -19.41 -15.94
CA ILE A 29 7.62 -18.26 -15.56
C ILE A 29 8.23 -18.53 -14.17
N LEU A 30 7.40 -18.91 -13.19
CA LEU A 30 7.83 -19.12 -11.81
C LEU A 30 8.87 -20.23 -11.65
N LYS A 31 8.92 -21.24 -12.55
CA LYS A 31 10.01 -22.24 -12.56
C LYS A 31 11.39 -21.63 -12.77
N ASN A 32 11.46 -20.48 -13.43
CA ASN A 32 12.69 -19.78 -13.75
C ASN A 32 12.99 -18.60 -12.80
N VAL A 33 12.08 -18.34 -11.84
CA VAL A 33 12.25 -17.26 -10.87
C VAL A 33 12.95 -17.80 -9.62
N ASP A 34 14.12 -17.25 -9.34
CA ASP A 34 14.92 -17.56 -8.15
C ASP A 34 14.76 -16.44 -7.11
N PHE A 35 13.83 -16.61 -6.18
CA PHE A 35 13.56 -15.63 -5.12
C PHE A 35 14.77 -15.43 -4.20
N ASP A 36 15.56 -16.46 -3.91
CA ASP A 36 16.76 -16.35 -3.07
C ASP A 36 17.82 -15.45 -3.73
N LYS A 37 18.00 -15.61 -5.04
CA LYS A 37 18.89 -14.75 -5.82
C LYS A 37 18.36 -13.32 -5.91
N ILE A 38 17.04 -13.13 -5.93
CA ILE A 38 16.45 -11.80 -5.86
C ILE A 38 16.78 -11.13 -4.53
N VAL A 39 16.52 -11.81 -3.41
CA VAL A 39 16.85 -11.31 -2.07
C VAL A 39 18.34 -11.00 -1.94
N LYS A 40 19.22 -11.91 -2.38
CA LYS A 40 20.67 -11.69 -2.36
C LYS A 40 21.11 -10.46 -3.16
N ASN A 41 20.42 -10.12 -4.26
CA ASN A 41 20.74 -8.92 -5.02
C ASN A 41 20.20 -7.66 -4.34
N LEU A 42 18.98 -7.70 -3.80
CA LEU A 42 18.38 -6.56 -3.11
C LEU A 42 19.18 -6.17 -1.86
N ARG A 43 19.68 -7.15 -1.10
CA ARG A 43 20.50 -6.92 0.10
C ARG A 43 21.91 -6.39 -0.18
N LYS A 44 22.40 -6.43 -1.42
CA LYS A 44 23.74 -5.91 -1.75
C LYS A 44 23.71 -4.40 -1.88
N ASP A 45 24.57 -3.73 -1.11
CA ASP A 45 24.73 -2.28 -1.21
C ASP A 45 25.43 -1.88 -2.49
N ILE A 46 25.14 -0.67 -2.96
CA ILE A 46 25.60 -0.18 -4.25
C ILE A 46 27.00 0.42 -4.11
N GLU A 47 27.99 -0.46 -4.11
CA GLU A 47 29.41 -0.13 -3.89
C GLU A 47 30.28 -0.41 -5.13
N GLY A 48 31.53 0.05 -5.08
CA GLY A 48 32.53 -0.16 -6.14
C GLY A 48 32.58 0.96 -7.19
N ASN A 49 33.15 0.65 -8.35
CA ASN A 49 33.32 1.62 -9.43
C ASN A 49 31.99 1.93 -10.16
N GLY A 50 31.99 2.94 -11.03
CA GLY A 50 30.77 3.40 -11.72
C GLY A 50 30.05 2.30 -12.51
N GLU A 51 30.79 1.40 -13.17
CA GLU A 51 30.22 0.30 -13.94
C GLU A 51 29.61 -0.78 -13.02
N GLN A 52 30.30 -1.13 -11.94
CA GLN A 52 29.82 -2.07 -10.93
C GLN A 52 28.51 -1.57 -10.29
N LYS A 53 28.49 -0.30 -9.89
CA LYS A 53 27.30 0.35 -9.32
C LYS A 53 26.14 0.37 -10.32
N LYS A 54 26.41 0.73 -11.59
CA LYS A 54 25.40 0.73 -12.67
C LYS A 54 24.82 -0.67 -12.90
N LYS A 55 25.67 -1.69 -12.95
CA LYS A 55 25.27 -3.09 -13.15
C LYS A 55 24.40 -3.59 -11.99
N LEU A 56 24.78 -3.29 -10.75
CA LEU A 56 23.99 -3.70 -9.58
C LEU A 56 22.64 -2.97 -9.52
N ARG A 57 22.61 -1.66 -9.76
CA ARG A 57 21.35 -0.88 -9.87
C ARG A 57 20.41 -1.46 -10.91
N HIS A 58 20.92 -1.74 -12.11
CA HIS A 58 20.10 -2.32 -13.18
C HIS A 58 19.55 -3.70 -12.77
N LYS A 59 20.36 -4.51 -12.07
CA LYS A 59 19.93 -5.82 -11.59
C LYS A 59 18.85 -5.73 -10.50
N GLN A 60 18.98 -4.79 -9.56
CA GLN A 60 17.96 -4.55 -8.53
C GLN A 60 16.66 -4.03 -9.15
N LYS A 61 16.75 -3.07 -10.09
CA LYS A 61 15.59 -2.59 -10.85
C LYS A 61 14.88 -3.72 -11.61
N ALA A 62 15.62 -4.53 -12.37
CA ALA A 62 15.06 -5.66 -13.11
C ALA A 62 14.38 -6.69 -12.18
N ASN A 63 14.99 -6.96 -11.02
CA ASN A 63 14.39 -7.81 -10.01
C ASN A 63 13.08 -7.24 -9.46
N CYS A 64 13.02 -5.95 -9.16
CA CYS A 64 11.81 -5.28 -8.70
C CYS A 64 10.70 -5.30 -9.75
N SER A 65 10.99 -4.91 -10.99
CA SER A 65 10.03 -4.98 -12.10
C SER A 65 9.51 -6.39 -12.34
N LEU A 66 10.35 -7.43 -12.20
CA LEU A 66 9.90 -8.83 -12.26
C LEU A 66 8.89 -9.14 -11.16
N ILE A 67 9.17 -8.72 -9.91
CA ILE A 67 8.23 -8.93 -8.79
C ILE A 67 6.92 -8.19 -9.03
N SER A 68 6.95 -6.91 -9.42
CA SER A 68 5.76 -6.13 -9.79
C SER A 68 4.96 -6.85 -10.87
N ALA A 69 5.60 -7.26 -11.98
CA ALA A 69 4.93 -7.93 -13.08
C ALA A 69 4.25 -9.27 -12.71
N LEU A 70 4.81 -10.02 -11.75
CA LEU A 70 4.23 -11.28 -11.29
C LEU A 70 2.93 -11.12 -10.48
N ILE A 71 2.71 -9.96 -9.87
CA ILE A 71 1.63 -9.73 -8.91
C ILE A 71 0.71 -8.54 -9.26
N LEU A 72 1.10 -7.70 -10.21
CA LEU A 72 0.33 -6.55 -10.66
C LEU A 72 -1.06 -6.99 -11.19
N GLY A 73 -2.10 -6.35 -10.65
CA GLY A 73 -3.50 -6.62 -11.03
C GLY A 73 -4.01 -8.00 -10.59
N ARG A 74 -3.25 -8.75 -9.77
CA ARG A 74 -3.60 -10.10 -9.35
C ARG A 74 -4.00 -10.13 -7.87
N VAL A 75 -5.16 -10.73 -7.61
CA VAL A 75 -5.59 -11.15 -6.27
C VAL A 75 -5.09 -12.58 -6.07
N ASP A 76 -3.88 -12.72 -5.53
CA ASP A 76 -3.19 -13.99 -5.34
C ASP A 76 -2.36 -13.93 -4.05
N ASP A 77 -3.03 -14.20 -2.94
CA ASP A 77 -2.42 -14.18 -1.61
C ASP A 77 -1.34 -15.25 -1.46
N ASP A 78 -1.48 -16.41 -2.11
CA ASP A 78 -0.49 -17.49 -2.05
C ASP A 78 0.85 -17.05 -2.65
N LEU A 79 0.84 -16.44 -3.84
CA LEU A 79 2.06 -15.93 -4.45
C LEU A 79 2.67 -14.78 -3.64
N ARG A 80 1.85 -13.88 -3.10
CA ARG A 80 2.32 -12.78 -2.23
C ARG A 80 2.95 -13.30 -0.96
N GLN A 81 2.31 -14.27 -0.31
CA GLN A 81 2.84 -14.92 0.87
C GLN A 81 4.16 -15.62 0.55
N ARG A 82 4.30 -16.30 -0.60
CA ARG A 82 5.58 -16.86 -1.05
C ARG A 82 6.67 -15.81 -1.22
N ILE A 83 6.36 -14.66 -1.82
CA ILE A 83 7.31 -13.54 -2.00
C ILE A 83 7.73 -12.95 -0.65
N ILE A 84 6.78 -12.75 0.26
CA ILE A 84 7.00 -12.24 1.61
C ILE A 84 7.87 -13.22 2.41
N ASN A 85 7.50 -14.50 2.43
CA ASN A 85 8.20 -15.57 3.17
C ASN A 85 9.60 -15.85 2.60
N ALA A 86 9.82 -15.65 1.30
CA ALA A 86 11.15 -15.71 0.71
C ALA A 86 12.08 -14.58 1.21
N GLY A 87 11.54 -13.53 1.83
CA GLY A 87 12.30 -12.41 2.39
C GLY A 87 12.49 -11.23 1.44
N ILE A 88 11.77 -11.19 0.31
CA ILE A 88 11.85 -10.07 -0.65
C ILE A 88 11.29 -8.79 -0.02
N SER A 89 10.12 -8.89 0.61
CA SER A 89 9.50 -7.77 1.32
C SER A 89 10.41 -7.21 2.42
N GLN A 90 10.98 -8.10 3.25
CA GLN A 90 11.91 -7.68 4.31
C GLN A 90 13.18 -7.03 3.73
N ALA A 91 13.74 -7.55 2.63
CA ALA A 91 14.92 -6.95 2.01
C ALA A 91 14.66 -5.52 1.50
N LEU A 92 13.44 -5.22 1.04
CA LEU A 92 13.04 -3.85 0.68
C LEU A 92 12.88 -2.98 1.93
N ILE A 93 12.23 -3.48 2.98
CA ILE A 93 12.10 -2.75 4.27
C ILE A 93 13.47 -2.41 4.86
N ASP A 94 14.41 -3.36 4.88
CA ASP A 94 15.78 -3.13 5.36
C ASP A 94 16.48 -2.06 4.51
N MET A 95 16.26 -2.09 3.19
CA MET A 95 16.79 -1.07 2.28
C MET A 95 16.27 0.33 2.65
N PHE A 96 14.96 0.45 2.88
CA PHE A 96 14.29 1.70 3.27
C PHE A 96 14.75 2.20 4.63
N ALA A 97 15.14 1.30 5.53
CA ALA A 97 15.60 1.66 6.87
C ALA A 97 17.03 2.24 6.85
N TYR A 98 17.93 1.63 6.07
CA TYR A 98 19.37 1.84 6.27
C TYR A 98 20.12 2.48 5.10
N ARG A 99 19.59 2.44 3.87
CA ARG A 99 20.30 3.02 2.72
C ARG A 99 20.10 4.51 2.58
N ASP A 100 21.10 5.18 2.01
CA ASP A 100 20.98 6.56 1.55
C ASP A 100 19.88 6.68 0.49
N PHE A 101 19.21 7.85 0.45
CA PHE A 101 18.10 8.09 -0.44
C PHE A 101 18.48 7.97 -1.93
N ASP A 102 19.70 8.31 -2.32
CA ASP A 102 20.19 8.16 -3.70
C ASP A 102 20.33 6.69 -4.15
N GLN A 103 20.25 5.74 -3.22
CA GLN A 103 20.25 4.30 -3.47
C GLN A 103 18.85 3.69 -3.47
N ILE A 104 17.82 4.46 -3.11
CA ILE A 104 16.42 4.09 -3.18
C ILE A 104 15.84 4.74 -4.44
N ASN A 105 15.04 4.00 -5.21
CA ASN A 105 14.43 4.52 -6.43
C ASN A 105 12.97 4.08 -6.51
N ASP A 106 12.26 4.67 -7.48
CA ASP A 106 10.89 4.35 -7.87
C ASP A 106 10.62 2.84 -7.91
N SER A 107 11.49 2.05 -8.56
CA SER A 107 11.27 0.61 -8.73
C SER A 107 11.27 -0.18 -7.42
N HIS A 108 12.05 0.24 -6.42
CA HIS A 108 12.02 -0.41 -5.10
C HIS A 108 10.68 -0.19 -4.40
N MET A 109 10.17 1.04 -4.46
CA MET A 109 8.91 1.41 -3.85
C MET A 109 7.70 0.88 -4.62
N ASP A 110 7.77 0.87 -5.96
CA ASP A 110 6.76 0.28 -6.84
C ASP A 110 6.58 -1.21 -6.54
N ALA A 111 7.67 -1.98 -6.46
CA ALA A 111 7.58 -3.39 -6.09
C ALA A 111 6.98 -3.58 -4.70
N TYR A 112 7.32 -2.71 -3.75
CA TYR A 112 6.79 -2.80 -2.39
C TYR A 112 5.29 -2.47 -2.34
N VAL A 113 4.82 -1.40 -2.98
CA VAL A 113 3.38 -1.09 -3.02
C VAL A 113 2.61 -2.22 -3.72
N HIS A 114 3.18 -2.81 -4.77
CA HIS A 114 2.60 -3.96 -5.44
C HIS A 114 2.54 -5.18 -4.55
N ILE A 115 3.43 -5.39 -3.57
CA ILE A 115 3.33 -6.44 -2.55
C ILE A 115 2.21 -6.15 -1.55
N THR A 116 2.00 -4.87 -1.20
CA THR A 116 0.97 -4.45 -0.22
C THR A 116 -0.47 -4.47 -0.77
N TYR A 117 -0.66 -4.42 -2.10
CA TYR A 117 -1.98 -4.39 -2.75
C TYR A 117 -2.22 -5.60 -3.65
N PRO A 118 -3.40 -6.26 -3.63
CA PRO A 118 -4.55 -5.94 -2.80
C PRO A 118 -4.28 -6.26 -1.33
N TYR A 119 -4.77 -5.38 -0.46
CA TYR A 119 -4.69 -5.61 0.97
C TYR A 119 -5.69 -6.71 1.36
N THR A 120 -5.20 -7.75 2.01
CA THR A 120 -6.02 -8.75 2.69
C THR A 120 -5.57 -8.84 4.14
N PRO A 121 -6.43 -9.27 5.09
CA PRO A 121 -6.03 -9.45 6.49
C PRO A 121 -4.74 -10.28 6.65
N LEU A 122 -4.67 -11.41 5.95
CA LEU A 122 -3.50 -12.31 5.97
C LEU A 122 -2.21 -11.60 5.52
N ILE A 123 -2.24 -10.99 4.34
CA ILE A 123 -1.06 -10.32 3.78
C ILE A 123 -0.67 -9.10 4.63
N SER A 124 -1.65 -8.34 5.11
CA SER A 124 -1.40 -7.12 5.89
C SER A 124 -0.81 -7.43 7.26
N GLN A 125 -1.26 -8.51 7.91
CA GLN A 125 -0.68 -9.01 9.16
C GLN A 125 0.78 -9.44 8.98
N LEU A 126 1.08 -10.21 7.92
CA LEU A 126 2.46 -10.61 7.61
C LEU A 126 3.37 -9.42 7.36
N LEU A 127 2.86 -8.39 6.67
CA LEU A 127 3.60 -7.16 6.40
C LEU A 127 3.80 -6.34 7.69
N TYR A 128 2.79 -6.25 8.55
CA TYR A 128 2.88 -5.56 9.83
C TYR A 128 3.96 -6.13 10.74
N GLU A 129 4.08 -7.45 10.80
CA GLU A 129 5.09 -8.15 11.60
C GLU A 129 6.54 -7.81 11.18
N GLN A 130 6.74 -7.37 9.94
CA GLN A 130 8.03 -6.89 9.43
C GLN A 130 8.40 -5.47 9.91
N LYS A 131 7.54 -4.85 10.73
CA LYS A 131 7.71 -3.49 11.30
C LYS A 131 7.97 -2.42 10.23
N PRO A 132 7.11 -2.30 9.21
CA PRO A 132 7.38 -1.54 8.00
C PRO A 132 7.30 -0.02 8.22
N PHE A 133 6.57 0.44 9.24
CA PHE A 133 6.24 1.86 9.39
C PHE A 133 7.44 2.76 9.65
N GLN A 134 8.39 2.38 10.51
CA GLN A 134 9.56 3.23 10.78
C GLN A 134 10.41 3.42 9.51
N PRO A 135 10.77 2.35 8.76
CA PRO A 135 11.43 2.49 7.47
C PRO A 135 10.63 3.29 6.42
N LEU A 136 9.31 3.07 6.31
CA LEU A 136 8.47 3.81 5.38
C LEU A 136 8.38 5.30 5.73
N LEU A 137 8.20 5.64 7.00
CA LEU A 137 8.17 7.03 7.48
C LEU A 137 9.48 7.76 7.20
N ARG A 138 10.62 7.08 7.29
CA ARG A 138 11.93 7.64 6.89
C ARG A 138 11.94 8.00 5.40
N VAL A 139 11.43 7.14 4.53
CA VAL A 139 11.43 7.36 3.08
C VAL A 139 10.47 8.48 2.65
N LEU A 140 9.51 8.92 3.48
CA LEU A 140 8.67 10.09 3.20
C LEU A 140 9.47 11.40 3.03
N ASP A 141 10.71 11.46 3.52
CA ASP A 141 11.60 12.61 3.34
C ASP A 141 12.38 12.57 2.00
N HIS A 142 12.06 11.61 1.12
CA HIS A 142 12.65 11.50 -0.21
C HIS A 142 12.12 12.61 -1.14
N ASN A 143 13.00 13.15 -2.01
CA ASN A 143 12.66 14.29 -2.89
C ASN A 143 11.91 13.88 -4.18
N ASP A 144 11.72 12.59 -4.40
CA ASP A 144 11.05 12.03 -5.58
C ASP A 144 9.57 11.82 -5.28
N SER A 145 8.71 12.44 -6.09
CA SER A 145 7.25 12.39 -5.91
C SER A 145 6.68 11.00 -6.11
N ASP A 146 7.24 10.19 -7.01
CA ASP A 146 6.75 8.83 -7.26
C ASP A 146 7.06 7.95 -6.04
N VAL A 147 8.27 8.07 -5.49
CA VAL A 147 8.64 7.40 -4.24
C VAL A 147 7.70 7.83 -3.11
N PHE A 148 7.45 9.13 -2.95
CA PHE A 148 6.53 9.63 -1.91
C PHE A 148 5.13 9.03 -2.04
N GLU A 149 4.56 9.04 -3.25
CA GLU A 149 3.25 8.47 -3.54
C GLU A 149 3.18 6.98 -3.20
N TYR A 150 4.17 6.20 -3.61
CA TYR A 150 4.23 4.77 -3.30
C TYR A 150 4.36 4.49 -1.81
N VAL A 151 5.11 5.29 -1.05
CA VAL A 151 5.22 5.13 0.41
C VAL A 151 3.85 5.32 1.07
N ILE A 152 3.12 6.38 0.72
CA ILE A 152 1.77 6.64 1.24
C ILE A 152 0.84 5.48 0.89
N GLY A 153 0.87 5.03 -0.37
CA GLY A 153 0.10 3.88 -0.82
C GLY A 153 0.36 2.62 -0.02
N SER A 154 1.63 2.31 0.24
CA SER A 154 2.01 1.15 1.06
C SER A 154 1.54 1.25 2.50
N ILE A 155 1.68 2.43 3.12
CA ILE A 155 1.19 2.67 4.49
C ILE A 155 -0.33 2.47 4.55
N ASP A 156 -1.06 3.08 3.62
CA ASP A 156 -2.53 2.99 3.55
C ASP A 156 -2.99 1.54 3.36
N ASN A 157 -2.38 0.80 2.44
CA ASN A 157 -2.74 -0.60 2.17
C ASN A 157 -2.56 -1.49 3.41
N ILE A 158 -1.42 -1.36 4.11
CA ILE A 158 -1.12 -2.16 5.30
C ILE A 158 -2.11 -1.80 6.42
N LEU A 159 -2.33 -0.52 6.69
CA LEU A 159 -3.27 -0.07 7.73
C LEU A 159 -4.69 -0.54 7.44
N TYR A 160 -5.15 -0.39 6.20
CA TYR A 160 -6.51 -0.75 5.84
C TYR A 160 -6.78 -2.24 6.01
N GLY A 161 -5.84 -3.11 5.61
CA GLY A 161 -5.99 -4.55 5.80
C GLY A 161 -6.01 -4.99 7.27
N ILE A 162 -5.22 -4.35 8.15
CA ILE A 162 -5.25 -4.58 9.61
C ILE A 162 -6.60 -4.14 10.19
N VAL A 163 -7.11 -2.98 9.78
CA VAL A 163 -8.39 -2.45 10.27
C VAL A 163 -9.57 -3.30 9.76
N MET A 164 -9.50 -3.84 8.54
CA MET A 164 -10.51 -4.76 8.02
C MET A 164 -10.62 -6.04 8.84
N GLU A 165 -9.51 -6.59 9.34
CA GLU A 165 -9.52 -7.72 10.28
C GLU A 165 -10.14 -7.33 11.63
N SER A 166 -9.85 -6.10 12.07
CA SER A 166 -10.30 -5.54 13.34
C SER A 166 -11.78 -5.16 13.36
N ASN A 167 -12.52 -5.27 12.25
CA ASN A 167 -13.97 -5.09 12.18
C ASN A 167 -14.79 -6.21 12.88
N LYS A 168 -14.32 -6.65 14.05
CA LYS A 168 -15.22 -6.73 15.21
C LYS A 168 -15.73 -5.32 15.50
N VAL A 169 -16.86 -4.97 14.88
CA VAL A 169 -17.65 -3.74 15.04
C VAL A 169 -17.23 -2.89 16.24
N CYS A 170 -16.34 -1.91 16.03
CA CYS A 170 -16.20 -0.81 16.96
C CYS A 170 -17.41 0.09 16.76
N VAL A 171 -18.45 -0.11 17.58
CA VAL A 171 -19.56 0.83 17.68
C VAL A 171 -18.93 2.15 18.13
N HIS A 172 -18.90 3.13 17.22
CA HIS A 172 -18.38 4.45 17.53
C HIS A 172 -19.13 4.99 18.77
N PRO A 173 -18.46 5.59 19.76
CA PRO A 173 -19.09 5.99 21.03
C PRO A 173 -20.31 6.91 20.87
N TYR A 174 -20.40 7.65 19.77
CA TYR A 174 -21.56 8.51 19.45
C TYR A 174 -22.76 7.76 18.83
N TYR A 175 -22.61 6.50 18.42
CA TYR A 175 -23.66 5.71 17.76
C TYR A 175 -24.31 4.66 18.69
N THR A 176 -24.01 4.69 19.99
CA THR A 176 -24.58 3.76 20.98
C THR A 176 -25.99 4.12 21.48
N ASP A 177 -26.60 5.22 21.03
CA ASP A 177 -27.89 5.70 21.61
C ASP A 177 -29.03 5.89 20.58
N GLN A 178 -29.23 4.93 19.67
CA GLN A 178 -30.43 4.93 18.81
C GLN A 178 -31.30 3.66 18.88
N SER A 179 -30.80 2.56 19.45
CA SER A 179 -31.60 1.35 19.70
C SER A 179 -32.32 1.36 21.05
N SER A 180 -32.01 2.30 21.94
CA SER A 180 -32.55 2.45 23.30
C SER A 180 -33.78 3.37 23.41
N LYS A 181 -34.05 4.23 22.41
CA LYS A 181 -35.12 5.27 22.50
C LYS A 181 -36.36 5.04 21.63
N ARG A 182 -36.55 3.84 21.06
CA ARG A 182 -37.82 3.49 20.39
C ARG A 182 -38.82 2.84 21.35
N ARG A 183 -39.16 3.52 22.45
CA ARG A 183 -40.42 3.30 23.18
C ARG A 183 -40.88 4.63 23.77
N HIS A 184 -42.00 5.11 23.22
CA HIS A 184 -42.76 6.29 23.62
C HIS A 184 -42.20 7.65 23.18
N GLU A 185 -42.55 8.10 21.96
CA GLU A 185 -43.35 9.33 21.84
C GLU A 185 -44.07 9.41 20.49
N LYS A 186 -45.36 9.77 20.54
CA LYS A 186 -46.23 10.01 19.38
C LYS A 186 -46.01 11.44 18.90
N ARG A 187 -45.86 11.59 17.57
CA ARG A 187 -46.28 12.72 16.72
C ARG A 187 -46.11 14.15 17.29
N ASN A 188 -45.19 14.90 16.71
CA ASN A 188 -45.58 16.16 16.07
C ASN A 188 -44.67 16.47 14.87
N THR A 189 -45.29 16.94 13.81
CA THR A 189 -44.68 17.35 12.54
C THR A 189 -43.85 18.61 12.73
N ASP A 190 -42.79 18.76 11.93
CA ASP A 190 -42.11 20.02 11.53
C ASP A 190 -40.58 20.09 11.67
N ASP A 191 -39.85 18.96 11.63
CA ASP A 191 -38.41 18.97 11.33
C ASP A 191 -38.06 17.99 10.21
N LEU A 192 -38.22 18.44 8.97
CA LEU A 192 -37.64 17.82 7.78
C LEU A 192 -36.14 18.15 7.74
N ILE A 193 -35.32 17.35 8.44
CA ILE A 193 -33.94 17.17 8.01
C ILE A 193 -33.94 16.00 7.04
N VAL A 194 -33.94 16.34 5.76
CA VAL A 194 -33.68 15.42 4.65
C VAL A 194 -32.35 14.73 4.93
N ALA A 195 -32.37 13.41 5.08
CA ALA A 195 -31.16 12.60 5.07
C ALA A 195 -30.45 12.80 3.73
N ASP A 196 -29.26 13.39 3.75
CA ASP A 196 -28.34 13.38 2.61
C ASP A 196 -27.74 11.96 2.49
N PRO A 197 -27.91 11.23 1.37
CA PRO A 197 -27.36 9.88 1.21
C PRO A 197 -25.84 9.86 1.01
N LYS A 198 -25.11 10.98 1.11
CA LYS A 198 -23.68 11.06 0.81
C LYS A 198 -22.82 11.34 2.04
N MET A 199 -22.79 10.44 3.02
CA MET A 199 -21.69 10.43 3.99
C MET A 199 -21.46 9.03 4.55
N ASP A 200 -20.62 8.26 3.86
CA ASP A 200 -20.14 6.98 4.35
C ASP A 200 -18.62 6.97 4.27
N ARG A 201 -17.97 7.58 5.27
CA ARG A 201 -16.54 7.37 5.59
C ARG A 201 -16.33 7.53 7.08
N ASN A 202 -16.30 6.40 7.78
CA ASN A 202 -15.75 6.30 9.12
C ASN A 202 -14.23 6.55 9.06
N PHE A 203 -13.77 7.65 9.65
CA PHE A 203 -12.35 7.82 9.97
C PHE A 203 -12.04 6.96 11.19
N VAL A 204 -11.09 6.02 11.05
CA VAL A 204 -10.54 5.27 12.19
C VAL A 204 -9.23 5.95 12.60
N LEU A 205 -9.22 6.56 13.79
CA LEU A 205 -7.97 6.91 14.48
C LEU A 205 -7.31 5.61 14.93
N VAL A 206 -6.21 5.25 14.27
CA VAL A 206 -5.34 4.16 14.74
C VAL A 206 -4.46 4.73 15.85
N GLU A 207 -4.75 4.39 17.11
CA GLU A 207 -3.80 4.58 18.20
C GLU A 207 -2.64 3.58 17.99
N LEU A 208 -1.58 4.06 17.33
CA LEU A 208 -0.31 3.37 17.32
C LEU A 208 0.27 3.49 18.74
N GLY A 209 0.59 2.36 19.37
CA GLY A 209 0.93 2.27 20.80
C GLY A 209 1.99 3.28 21.29
N PRO A 210 2.17 3.40 22.63
CA PRO A 210 2.74 4.58 23.31
C PRO A 210 4.16 5.02 22.92
N ASN A 211 4.85 4.28 22.05
CA ASN A 211 6.18 4.63 21.52
C ASN A 211 6.16 5.10 20.05
N THR A 212 4.99 5.25 19.44
CA THR A 212 4.86 5.73 18.06
C THR A 212 4.67 7.23 18.07
N VAL A 213 5.77 7.98 17.93
CA VAL A 213 5.69 9.40 17.63
C VAL A 213 5.13 9.54 16.21
N MET A 214 3.82 9.72 16.09
CA MET A 214 3.21 10.27 14.89
C MET A 214 3.86 11.63 14.64
N THR A 215 4.76 11.72 13.67
CA THR A 215 5.28 13.01 13.24
C THR A 215 4.11 13.83 12.71
N ASN A 216 4.08 15.13 13.00
CA ASN A 216 3.01 16.05 12.61
C ASN A 216 2.61 15.96 11.13
N LYS A 217 3.48 15.42 10.26
CA LYS A 217 3.20 15.15 8.84
C LYS A 217 2.02 14.17 8.63
N LEU A 218 1.88 13.11 9.43
CA LEU A 218 0.83 12.09 9.22
C LEU A 218 -0.56 12.56 9.67
N CYS A 219 -0.65 13.32 10.77
CA CYS A 219 -1.90 13.93 11.24
C CYS A 219 -2.43 15.00 10.27
N ILE A 220 -1.54 15.73 9.59
CA ILE A 220 -1.93 16.69 8.54
C ILE A 220 -2.46 15.93 7.31
N LEU A 221 -1.86 14.80 6.92
CA LEU A 221 -2.33 14.01 5.77
C LEU A 221 -3.74 13.44 5.95
N LEU A 222 -4.08 12.91 7.14
CA LEU A 222 -5.43 12.39 7.42
C LEU A 222 -6.51 13.49 7.47
N SER A 223 -6.13 14.73 7.79
CA SER A 223 -7.04 15.87 7.87
C SER A 223 -7.16 16.66 6.56
N SER A 224 -6.27 16.44 5.58
CA SER A 224 -6.19 17.21 4.33
C SER A 224 -6.90 16.59 3.13
N PHE A 225 -7.41 15.35 3.23
CA PHE A 225 -8.18 14.70 2.16
C PHE A 225 -9.60 15.29 2.07
N LYS A 226 -9.73 16.48 1.48
CA LYS A 226 -10.99 17.01 0.94
C LYS A 226 -11.08 16.60 -0.53
N PRO A 227 -11.95 15.65 -0.93
CA PRO A 227 -12.14 15.37 -2.35
C PRO A 227 -12.79 16.59 -3.04
N PRO A 228 -12.44 16.87 -4.32
CA PRO A 228 -13.09 17.92 -5.08
C PRO A 228 -14.59 17.61 -5.23
N ILE A 229 -15.42 18.56 -4.84
CA ILE A 229 -16.87 18.53 -5.03
C ILE A 229 -17.10 18.53 -6.55
N SER A 230 -17.57 17.41 -7.11
CA SER A 230 -18.16 17.44 -8.44
C SER A 230 -19.48 18.22 -8.32
N ASN A 231 -19.50 19.41 -8.91
CA ASN A 231 -20.72 20.20 -9.04
C ASN A 231 -21.78 19.37 -9.77
N ASN A 232 -22.88 19.10 -9.06
CA ASN A 232 -24.13 18.70 -9.67
C ASN A 232 -24.53 19.76 -10.70
N TYR A 233 -24.57 19.40 -11.97
CA TYR A 233 -25.47 20.06 -12.92
C TYR A 233 -26.82 19.36 -12.82
N GLY A 234 -27.74 20.00 -12.11
CA GLY A 234 -29.16 19.87 -12.36
C GLY A 234 -29.71 21.27 -12.60
N ALA A 235 -30.15 21.55 -13.83
CA ALA A 235 -31.22 22.49 -14.17
C ALA A 235 -31.33 22.64 -15.70
N ASN A 236 -32.19 21.82 -16.31
CA ASN A 236 -33.41 22.23 -17.03
C ASN A 236 -33.84 21.13 -18.02
#